data_AF-A0A3D2FN90-F1
#
_entry.id   AF-A0A3D2FN90-F1
#
_cell.length_a   1.000
_cell.length_b   1.000
_cell.length_c   1.000
_cell.angle_alpha   90.00
_cell.angle_beta   90.00
_cell.angle_gamma   90.00
#
_symmetry.space_group_name_H-M   'P 1'
#
loop_
_entity.id
_entity.type
_entity.pdbx_description
1 polymer ?
#
loop_
_entity_poly.entity_id
_entity_poly.type
_entity_poly.pdbx_seq_one_letter_code
_entity_poly.pdbx_strand_id
1 'polypeptide(L)'
;MSEKNISELRKKRKMHSDLLEVAIVLAFIFLIISIYVPRAIWDEEEYFENQSRFHMENMYDVQNFYNSLLEEYNPDGLWVMKVVNSVRDSLTGDSTYLGEQPITLNGKSFTVNVPKGFDVDFDTTFGFPMTRRDTIMDTTMTIVMFSEDLSRNDTIYIQKKRLDHFQADSNFVALLEEVGSERVEVVSYYDSYMPDSSMYFCPVTEKPYLFSIKDEGNIIRVDSPIEETIVRNRYAIFAFKAGNHGFIDDGSKSWDR
;
A
#
# COMPACT_ATOMS: atom_id res chain seq x y z
N MET A 1 -80.45 -13.70 5.70
CA MET A 1 -79.04 -13.96 6.09
C MET A 1 -78.69 -12.93 7.17
N SER A 2 -78.45 -13.37 8.42
CA SER A 2 -78.38 -12.49 9.60
C SER A 2 -77.18 -11.52 9.55
N GLU A 3 -77.35 -10.28 10.02
CA GLU A 3 -76.30 -9.24 10.08
C GLU A 3 -75.02 -9.73 10.78
N LYS A 4 -75.14 -10.64 11.75
CA LYS A 4 -73.99 -11.29 12.40
C LYS A 4 -73.09 -12.05 11.40
N ASN A 5 -73.67 -12.80 10.46
CA ASN A 5 -72.91 -13.55 9.45
C ASN A 5 -72.18 -12.62 8.48
N ILE A 6 -72.76 -11.47 8.17
CA ILE A 6 -72.13 -10.46 7.29
C ILE A 6 -70.95 -9.81 8.03
N SER A 7 -71.10 -9.51 9.32
CA SER A 7 -70.02 -8.92 10.14
C SER A 7 -68.82 -9.88 10.33
N GLU A 8 -69.09 -11.18 10.54
CA GLU A 8 -68.05 -12.22 10.64
C GLU A 8 -67.28 -12.40 9.32
N LEU A 9 -68.00 -12.45 8.19
CA LEU A 9 -67.38 -12.54 6.87
C LEU A 9 -66.50 -11.32 6.57
N ARG A 10 -66.93 -10.12 6.99
CA ARG A 10 -66.17 -8.89 6.83
C ARG A 10 -64.91 -8.87 7.70
N LYS A 11 -64.99 -9.39 8.94
CA LYS A 11 -63.84 -9.52 9.85
C LYS A 11 -62.81 -10.52 9.33
N LYS A 12 -63.25 -11.68 8.82
CA LYS A 12 -62.36 -12.68 8.16
C LYS A 12 -61.68 -12.09 6.92
N ARG A 13 -62.43 -11.41 6.05
CA ARG A 13 -61.86 -10.74 4.87
C ARG A 13 -60.83 -9.68 5.25
N LYS A 14 -61.08 -8.90 6.31
CA LYS A 14 -60.12 -7.92 6.84
C LYS A 14 -58.84 -8.60 7.34
N MET A 15 -58.94 -9.65 8.15
CA MET A 15 -57.76 -10.40 8.62
C MET A 15 -56.94 -11.00 7.47
N HIS A 16 -57.58 -11.51 6.41
CA HIS A 16 -56.87 -11.98 5.23
C HIS A 16 -56.16 -10.85 4.47
N SER A 17 -56.78 -9.67 4.36
CA SER A 17 -56.17 -8.48 3.77
C SER A 17 -54.97 -8.01 4.59
N ASP A 18 -55.13 -7.92 5.91
CA ASP A 18 -54.07 -7.50 6.84
C ASP A 18 -52.88 -8.49 6.79
N LEU A 19 -53.15 -9.81 6.70
CA LEU A 19 -52.12 -10.84 6.52
C LEU A 19 -51.40 -10.70 5.17
N LEU A 20 -52.13 -10.41 4.10
CA LEU A 20 -51.55 -10.21 2.76
C LEU A 20 -50.66 -8.97 2.73
N GLU A 21 -51.08 -7.88 3.38
CA GLU A 21 -50.29 -6.66 3.52
C GLU A 21 -48.98 -6.93 4.27
N VAL A 22 -49.03 -7.63 5.40
CA VAL A 22 -47.83 -8.05 6.14
C VAL A 22 -46.93 -8.96 5.30
N ALA A 23 -47.51 -9.91 4.56
CA ALA A 23 -46.75 -10.80 3.68
C ALA A 23 -46.03 -10.04 2.56
N ILE A 24 -46.70 -9.05 1.96
CA ILE A 24 -46.10 -8.18 0.93
C ILE A 24 -44.94 -7.37 1.53
N VAL A 25 -45.14 -6.75 2.70
CA VAL A 25 -44.08 -5.99 3.38
C VAL A 25 -42.88 -6.89 3.70
N LEU A 26 -43.10 -8.09 4.24
CA LEU A 26 -42.04 -9.05 4.51
C LEU A 26 -41.33 -9.51 3.22
N ALA A 27 -42.05 -9.70 2.12
CA ALA A 27 -41.45 -10.04 0.84
C ALA A 27 -40.55 -8.92 0.30
N PHE A 28 -40.96 -7.66 0.44
CA PHE A 28 -40.12 -6.51 0.09
C PHE A 28 -38.86 -6.43 0.96
N ILE A 29 -38.98 -6.64 2.27
CA ILE A 29 -37.83 -6.67 3.18
C ILE A 29 -36.88 -7.81 2.79
N PHE A 30 -37.41 -9.00 2.51
CA PHE A 30 -36.62 -10.14 2.08
C PHE A 30 -35.90 -9.87 0.75
N LEU A 31 -36.55 -9.22 -0.21
CA LEU A 31 -35.95 -8.82 -1.48
C LEU A 31 -34.76 -7.87 -1.26
N ILE A 32 -34.89 -6.88 -0.38
CA ILE A 32 -33.78 -5.97 -0.03
C ILE A 32 -32.62 -6.78 0.57
N ILE A 33 -32.90 -7.64 1.55
CA ILE A 33 -31.90 -8.50 2.19
C ILE A 33 -31.18 -9.38 1.16
N SER A 34 -31.90 -9.99 0.22
CA SER A 34 -31.32 -10.87 -0.81
C SER A 34 -30.39 -10.16 -1.80
N ILE A 35 -30.46 -8.83 -1.88
CA ILE A 35 -29.59 -8.01 -2.73
C ILE A 35 -28.38 -7.54 -1.93
N TYR A 36 -28.60 -6.96 -0.74
CA TYR A 36 -27.52 -6.33 0.03
C TYR A 36 -26.61 -7.34 0.74
N VAL A 37 -27.15 -8.45 1.26
CA VAL A 37 -26.33 -9.40 2.03
C VAL A 37 -25.28 -10.11 1.17
N PRO A 38 -25.62 -10.66 -0.03
CA PRO A 38 -24.59 -11.22 -0.90
C PRO A 38 -23.52 -10.21 -1.29
N ARG A 39 -23.92 -8.97 -1.60
CA ARG A 39 -22.94 -7.94 -1.98
C ARG A 39 -21.96 -7.65 -0.86
N ALA A 40 -22.45 -7.48 0.38
CA ALA A 40 -21.58 -7.27 1.54
C ALA A 40 -20.64 -8.46 1.80
N ILE A 41 -21.06 -9.69 1.53
CA ILE A 41 -20.20 -10.88 1.63
C ILE A 41 -19.13 -10.87 0.54
N TRP A 42 -19.47 -10.53 -0.70
CA TRP A 42 -18.47 -10.42 -1.77
C TRP A 42 -17.46 -9.31 -1.51
N ASP A 43 -17.88 -8.19 -0.93
CA ASP A 43 -16.96 -7.13 -0.49
C ASP A 43 -16.01 -7.65 0.62
N GLU A 44 -16.49 -8.50 1.54
CA GLU A 44 -15.66 -9.18 2.55
C GLU A 44 -14.66 -10.15 1.90
N GLU A 45 -15.10 -10.95 0.93
CA GLU A 45 -14.26 -11.90 0.17
C GLU A 45 -13.14 -11.18 -0.60
N GLU A 46 -13.50 -10.14 -1.36
CA GLU A 46 -12.56 -9.31 -2.11
C GLU A 46 -11.57 -8.60 -1.19
N TYR A 47 -12.03 -8.11 -0.03
CA TYR A 47 -11.15 -7.52 0.98
C TYR A 47 -10.08 -8.51 1.44
N PHE A 48 -10.47 -9.73 1.83
CA PHE A 48 -9.52 -10.73 2.31
C PHE A 48 -8.58 -11.24 1.21
N GLU A 49 -9.06 -11.37 -0.02
CA GLU A 49 -8.26 -11.73 -1.18
C GLU A 49 -7.19 -10.66 -1.46
N ASN A 50 -7.57 -9.39 -1.51
CA ASN A 50 -6.66 -8.27 -1.73
C ASN A 50 -5.64 -8.12 -0.59
N GLN A 51 -6.08 -8.24 0.66
CA GLN A 51 -5.16 -8.24 1.81
C GLN A 51 -4.17 -9.40 1.75
N SER A 52 -4.61 -10.59 1.37
CA SER A 52 -3.72 -11.74 1.24
C SER A 52 -2.71 -11.57 0.10
N ARG A 53 -3.13 -11.02 -1.05
CA ARG A 53 -2.22 -10.69 -2.16
C ARG A 53 -1.20 -9.65 -1.76
N PHE A 54 -1.62 -8.59 -1.06
CA PHE A 54 -0.72 -7.59 -0.50
C PHE A 54 0.32 -8.22 0.45
N HIS A 55 -0.10 -9.11 1.35
CA HIS A 55 0.81 -9.85 2.23
C HIS A 55 1.81 -10.71 1.42
N MET A 56 1.34 -11.45 0.40
CA MET A 56 2.19 -12.28 -0.45
C MET A 56 3.24 -11.44 -1.20
N GLU A 57 2.85 -10.29 -1.74
CA GLU A 57 3.75 -9.35 -2.42
C GLU A 57 4.82 -8.84 -1.45
N ASN A 58 4.42 -8.37 -0.26
CA ASN A 58 5.38 -7.96 0.77
C ASN A 58 6.36 -9.07 1.14
N MET A 59 5.89 -10.31 1.28
CA MET A 59 6.77 -11.43 1.60
C MET A 59 7.72 -11.77 0.46
N TYR A 60 7.28 -11.66 -0.79
CA TYR A 60 8.14 -11.82 -1.95
C TYR A 60 9.22 -10.72 -2.02
N ASP A 61 8.83 -9.46 -1.80
CA ASP A 61 9.77 -8.33 -1.81
C ASP A 61 10.79 -8.43 -0.68
N VAL A 62 10.35 -8.80 0.52
CA VAL A 62 11.25 -9.05 1.67
C VAL A 62 12.26 -10.16 1.36
N GLN A 63 11.86 -11.22 0.65
CA GLN A 63 12.79 -12.27 0.19
C GLN A 63 13.81 -11.73 -0.81
N ASN A 64 13.41 -10.86 -1.74
CA ASN A 64 14.32 -10.23 -2.69
C ASN A 64 15.34 -9.32 -2.00
N PHE A 65 14.91 -8.53 -1.02
CA PHE A 65 15.83 -7.73 -0.20
C PHE A 65 16.80 -8.60 0.57
N TYR A 66 16.34 -9.70 1.17
CA TYR A 66 17.22 -10.65 1.86
C TYR A 66 18.24 -11.29 0.91
N ASN A 67 17.82 -11.71 -0.27
CA ASN A 67 18.70 -12.23 -1.31
C ASN A 67 19.73 -11.18 -1.76
N SER A 68 19.34 -9.90 -1.86
CA SER A 68 20.29 -8.82 -2.17
C SER A 68 21.39 -8.63 -1.11
N LEU A 69 21.12 -9.03 0.14
CA LEU A 69 22.03 -8.89 1.28
C LEU A 69 22.94 -10.10 1.49
N LEU A 70 22.46 -11.31 1.17
CA LEU A 70 23.10 -12.58 1.52
C LEU A 70 23.31 -13.54 0.34
N GLU A 71 22.83 -13.20 -0.85
CA GLU A 71 22.91 -14.00 -2.08
C GLU A 71 22.23 -15.39 -1.97
N GLU A 72 21.26 -15.51 -1.06
CA GLU A 72 20.43 -16.71 -0.89
C GLU A 72 18.99 -16.34 -0.49
N TYR A 73 18.03 -17.23 -0.77
CA TYR A 73 16.69 -17.16 -0.18
C TYR A 73 16.58 -18.06 1.05
N ASN A 74 15.61 -17.76 1.93
CA ASN A 74 15.37 -18.57 3.12
C ASN A 74 13.86 -18.79 3.33
N PRO A 75 13.38 -20.04 3.47
CA PRO A 75 11.95 -20.32 3.61
C PRO A 75 11.34 -19.80 4.94
N ASP A 76 12.15 -19.48 5.94
CA ASP A 76 11.68 -18.84 7.19
C ASP A 76 11.44 -17.34 6.97
N GLY A 77 10.24 -16.98 6.49
CA GLY A 77 9.88 -15.60 6.19
C GLY A 77 9.95 -14.65 7.40
N LEU A 78 9.76 -15.15 8.63
CA LEU A 78 9.89 -14.32 9.84
C LEU A 78 11.36 -13.97 10.11
N TRP A 79 12.27 -14.92 9.89
CA TRP A 79 13.70 -14.66 9.98
C TRP A 79 14.14 -13.66 8.92
N VAL A 80 13.76 -13.88 7.66
CA VAL A 80 14.09 -13.01 6.52
C VAL A 80 13.67 -11.56 6.80
N MET A 81 12.42 -11.35 7.20
CA MET A 81 11.89 -10.04 7.55
C MET A 81 12.67 -9.37 8.68
N LYS A 82 13.02 -10.14 9.72
CA LYS A 82 13.80 -9.62 10.84
C LYS A 82 15.18 -9.13 10.41
N VAL A 83 15.85 -9.86 9.52
CA VAL A 83 17.16 -9.45 8.98
C VAL A 83 17.03 -8.17 8.17
N VAL A 84 16.11 -8.15 7.19
CA VAL A 84 15.91 -6.99 6.31
C VAL A 84 15.55 -5.73 7.11
N ASN A 85 14.59 -5.82 8.02
CA ASN A 85 14.20 -4.69 8.86
C ASN A 85 15.34 -4.20 9.75
N SER A 86 16.19 -5.10 10.25
CA SER A 86 17.36 -4.70 11.08
C SER A 86 18.43 -3.95 10.27
N VAL A 87 18.63 -4.31 9.00
CA VAL A 87 19.51 -3.58 8.09
C VAL A 87 18.95 -2.19 7.82
N ARG A 88 17.64 -2.11 7.54
CA ARG A 88 16.96 -0.82 7.32
C ARG A 88 17.03 0.09 8.54
N ASP A 89 16.85 -0.46 9.75
CA ASP A 89 16.97 0.27 11.01
C ASP A 89 18.42 0.77 11.23
N SER A 90 19.41 -0.09 10.94
CA SER A 90 20.83 0.28 11.02
C SER A 90 21.18 1.43 10.06
N LEU A 91 20.69 1.38 8.82
CA LEU A 91 20.87 2.47 7.83
C LEU A 91 20.19 3.77 8.26
N THR A 92 19.07 3.69 9.00
CA THR A 92 18.41 4.88 9.58
C THR A 92 19.31 5.53 10.63
N GLY A 93 19.97 4.72 11.46
CA GLY A 93 20.89 5.20 12.48
C GLY A 93 22.23 5.68 11.92
N ASP A 94 22.73 5.02 10.88
CA ASP A 94 24.00 5.31 10.22
C ASP A 94 23.91 5.15 8.70
N SER A 95 23.78 6.28 8.00
CA SER A 95 23.77 6.33 6.53
C SER A 95 25.03 5.76 5.86
N THR A 96 26.11 5.53 6.61
CA THR A 96 27.36 4.94 6.11
C THR A 96 27.46 3.43 6.32
N TYR A 97 26.40 2.80 6.83
CA TYR A 97 26.28 1.35 7.05
C TYR A 97 26.13 0.58 5.72
N LEU A 98 27.19 0.59 4.91
CA LEU A 98 27.22 0.08 3.54
C LEU A 98 28.33 -0.97 3.37
N GLY A 99 28.18 -1.86 2.38
CA GLY A 99 29.11 -2.96 2.11
C GLY A 99 29.00 -4.10 3.12
N GLU A 100 30.10 -4.84 3.33
CA GLU A 100 30.14 -5.93 4.29
C GLU A 100 30.01 -5.41 5.73
N GLN A 101 28.90 -5.74 6.38
CA GLN A 101 28.59 -5.31 7.73
C GLN A 101 28.24 -6.49 8.63
N PRO A 102 28.81 -6.56 9.86
CA PRO A 102 28.47 -7.58 10.82
C PRO A 102 27.13 -7.25 11.49
N ILE A 103 26.26 -8.26 11.58
CA ILE A 103 24.96 -8.17 12.24
C ILE A 103 24.87 -9.26 13.30
N THR A 104 24.31 -8.90 14.46
CA THR A 104 24.00 -9.86 15.53
C THR A 104 22.51 -9.82 15.85
N LEU A 105 21.80 -10.90 15.52
CA LEU A 105 20.37 -11.04 15.78
C LEU A 105 20.10 -12.36 16.50
N ASN A 106 19.33 -12.31 17.58
CA ASN A 106 18.95 -13.50 18.37
C ASN A 106 20.16 -14.37 18.79
N GLY A 107 21.32 -13.75 19.05
CA GLY A 107 22.55 -14.46 19.43
C GLY A 107 23.27 -15.17 18.27
N LYS A 108 22.82 -15.00 17.02
CA LYS A 108 23.55 -15.39 15.81
C LYS A 108 24.25 -14.16 15.24
N SER A 109 25.54 -14.30 14.94
CA SER A 109 26.32 -13.28 14.25
C SER A 109 26.64 -13.74 12.83
N PHE A 110 26.37 -12.90 11.86
CA PHE A 110 26.62 -13.15 10.44
C PHE A 110 26.94 -11.83 9.76
N THR A 111 27.42 -11.89 8.52
CA THR A 111 27.77 -10.70 7.73
C THR A 111 26.75 -10.54 6.62
N VAL A 112 26.31 -9.31 6.38
CA VAL A 112 25.46 -8.94 5.24
C VAL A 112 26.23 -7.99 4.33
N ASN A 113 25.92 -7.98 3.05
CA ASN A 113 26.46 -7.01 2.10
C ASN A 113 25.39 -5.96 1.77
N VAL A 114 25.48 -4.77 2.36
CA VAL A 114 24.48 -3.72 2.18
C VAL A 114 24.79 -2.89 0.93
N PRO A 115 23.97 -2.94 -0.14
CA PRO A 115 24.22 -2.19 -1.35
C PRO A 115 23.94 -0.70 -1.15
N LYS A 116 24.55 0.13 -2.00
CA LYS A 116 24.23 1.57 -2.06
C LYS A 116 22.81 1.76 -2.57
N GLY A 117 22.04 2.64 -1.91
CA GLY A 117 20.65 2.91 -2.26
C GLY A 117 19.64 1.91 -1.68
N PHE A 118 20.09 0.97 -0.84
CA PHE A 118 19.19 0.01 -0.17
C PHE A 118 18.04 0.69 0.58
N ASP A 119 18.32 1.80 1.27
CA ASP A 119 17.34 2.60 2.00
C ASP A 119 16.26 3.19 1.06
N VAL A 120 16.69 3.72 -0.09
CA VAL A 120 15.80 4.28 -1.11
C VAL A 120 14.95 3.18 -1.75
N ASP A 121 15.57 2.08 -2.16
CA ASP A 121 14.87 0.94 -2.77
C ASP A 121 13.87 0.34 -1.79
N PHE A 122 14.25 0.20 -0.52
CA PHE A 122 13.37 -0.27 0.55
C PHE A 122 12.19 0.67 0.75
N ASP A 123 12.43 1.97 0.93
CA ASP A 123 11.38 2.96 1.21
C ASP A 123 10.40 3.14 0.04
N THR A 124 10.87 2.94 -1.19
CA THR A 124 10.04 2.98 -2.39
C THR A 124 9.25 1.69 -2.61
N THR A 125 9.81 0.52 -2.24
CA THR A 125 9.11 -0.77 -2.34
C THR A 125 8.04 -0.90 -1.26
N PHE A 126 8.40 -0.61 -0.02
CA PHE A 126 7.49 -0.64 1.13
C PHE A 126 6.92 0.74 1.43
N GLY A 127 6.42 1.42 0.40
CA GLY A 127 5.85 2.75 0.57
C GLY A 127 4.75 3.07 -0.42
N PHE A 128 3.79 3.87 0.04
CA PHE A 128 2.70 4.33 -0.81
C PHE A 128 3.08 5.66 -1.45
N PRO A 129 2.98 5.81 -2.79
CA PRO A 129 3.25 7.08 -3.44
C PRO A 129 2.20 8.11 -3.01
N MET A 130 2.67 9.21 -2.42
CA MET A 130 1.86 10.30 -1.90
C MET A 130 2.29 11.64 -2.50
N THR A 131 1.39 12.63 -2.44
CA THR A 131 1.69 14.01 -2.84
C THR A 131 1.23 14.98 -1.77
N ARG A 132 2.08 15.92 -1.38
CA ARG A 132 1.75 17.03 -0.47
C ARG A 132 1.96 18.37 -1.18
N ARG A 133 1.16 19.37 -0.80
CA ARG A 133 1.36 20.76 -1.22
C ARG A 133 2.03 21.52 -0.09
N ASP A 134 3.23 22.00 -0.36
CA ASP A 134 4.05 22.72 0.61
C ASP A 134 4.11 24.19 0.22
N THR A 135 3.83 25.05 1.19
CA THR A 135 4.11 26.47 1.06
C THR A 135 5.58 26.67 1.42
N ILE A 136 6.38 27.03 0.42
CA ILE A 136 7.78 27.34 0.59
C ILE A 136 7.93 28.85 0.62
N MET A 137 8.53 29.34 1.70
CA MET A 137 9.01 30.71 1.79
C MET A 137 10.32 30.79 1.02
N ASP A 138 10.29 31.39 -0.17
CA ASP A 138 11.46 31.63 -0.98
C ASP A 138 11.81 33.12 -0.97
N THR A 139 13.00 33.44 -1.42
CA THR A 139 13.42 34.83 -1.59
C THR A 139 13.81 35.05 -3.04
N THR A 140 13.02 35.90 -3.71
CA THR A 140 13.29 36.32 -5.07
C THR A 140 14.13 37.59 -5.03
N MET A 141 15.20 37.61 -5.81
CA MET A 141 16.10 38.74 -5.94
C MET A 141 16.01 39.33 -7.33
N THR A 142 16.05 40.65 -7.39
CA THR A 142 16.11 41.42 -8.62
C THR A 142 17.56 41.82 -8.84
N ILE A 143 18.21 41.27 -9.87
CA ILE A 143 19.59 41.57 -10.22
C ILE A 143 19.68 42.27 -11.58
N VAL A 144 20.74 43.06 -11.77
CA VAL A 144 21.07 43.69 -13.04
C VAL A 144 22.20 42.92 -13.70
N MET A 145 21.97 42.52 -14.94
CA MET A 145 22.95 41.88 -15.81
C MET A 145 23.17 42.75 -17.04
N PHE A 146 24.40 42.81 -17.57
CA PHE A 146 24.66 43.38 -18.88
C PHE A 146 24.21 42.38 -19.95
N SER A 147 23.27 42.78 -20.80
CA SER A 147 22.85 41.99 -21.96
C SER A 147 23.73 42.39 -23.15
N GLU A 148 24.57 41.48 -23.62
CA GLU A 148 25.40 41.70 -24.81
C GLU A 148 24.51 41.91 -26.05
N ASP A 149 23.45 41.11 -26.20
CA ASP A 149 22.49 41.18 -27.32
C ASP A 149 21.79 42.55 -27.43
N LEU A 150 21.42 43.12 -26.29
CA LEU A 150 20.77 44.43 -26.23
C LEU A 150 21.75 45.57 -26.02
N SER A 151 23.04 45.26 -25.84
CA SER A 151 24.13 46.17 -25.49
C SER A 151 23.75 47.14 -24.36
N ARG A 152 22.99 46.66 -23.36
CA ARG A 152 22.48 47.46 -22.24
C ARG A 152 22.30 46.62 -20.98
N ASN A 153 22.23 47.29 -19.83
CA ASN A 153 21.85 46.67 -18.57
C ASN A 153 20.37 46.29 -18.58
N ASP A 154 20.07 45.03 -18.25
CA ASP A 154 18.72 44.52 -18.09
C ASP A 154 18.53 43.90 -16.71
N THR A 155 17.29 43.83 -16.26
CA THR A 155 16.93 43.34 -14.93
C THR A 155 16.29 41.97 -15.01
N ILE A 156 16.77 41.03 -14.20
CA ILE A 156 16.23 39.68 -14.13
C ILE A 156 15.87 39.29 -12.70
N TYR A 157 14.85 38.44 -12.57
CA TYR A 157 14.40 37.88 -11.30
C TYR A 157 15.00 36.49 -11.10
N ILE A 158 15.67 36.28 -9.97
CA ILE A 158 16.33 35.02 -9.64
C ILE A 158 15.97 34.56 -8.23
N GLN A 159 16.14 33.26 -7.95
CA GLN A 159 16.07 32.76 -6.58
C GLN A 159 17.38 33.08 -5.85
N LYS A 160 17.32 33.46 -4.57
CA LYS A 160 18.48 33.78 -3.74
C LYS A 160 19.58 32.71 -3.78
N LYS A 161 19.21 31.43 -3.78
CA LYS A 161 20.15 30.30 -3.87
C LYS A 161 21.00 30.26 -5.15
N ARG A 162 20.61 31.00 -6.18
CA ARG A 162 21.34 31.10 -7.46
C ARG A 162 22.19 32.37 -7.55
N LEU A 163 22.17 33.24 -6.54
CA LEU A 163 22.88 34.52 -6.57
C LEU A 163 24.37 34.33 -6.84
N ASP A 164 25.02 33.38 -6.15
CA ASP A 164 26.46 33.13 -6.28
C ASP A 164 26.85 32.77 -7.73
N HIS A 165 25.96 32.05 -8.44
CA HIS A 165 26.19 31.70 -9.84
C HIS A 165 26.17 32.95 -10.74
N PHE A 166 25.27 33.89 -10.49
CA PHE A 166 25.22 35.15 -11.25
C PHE A 166 26.33 36.11 -10.85
N GLN A 167 26.71 36.19 -9.57
CA GLN A 167 27.82 37.05 -9.11
C GLN A 167 29.18 36.61 -9.68
N ALA A 168 29.32 35.33 -10.03
CA ALA A 168 30.52 34.81 -10.69
C ALA A 168 30.58 35.15 -12.20
N ASP A 169 29.47 35.61 -12.80
CA ASP A 169 29.39 36.00 -14.21
C ASP A 169 29.96 37.41 -14.42
N SER A 170 30.77 37.59 -15.46
CA SER A 170 31.34 38.91 -15.83
C SER A 170 30.27 39.94 -16.21
N ASN A 171 29.08 39.49 -16.61
CA ASN A 171 27.96 40.34 -16.96
C ASN A 171 27.17 40.81 -15.74
N PHE A 172 27.48 40.35 -14.52
CA PHE A 172 26.81 40.83 -13.33
C PHE A 172 27.17 42.27 -13.00
N VAL A 173 26.15 43.09 -12.76
CA VAL A 173 26.32 44.52 -12.47
C VAL A 173 25.99 44.83 -11.01
N ALA A 174 24.79 44.47 -10.56
CA ALA A 174 24.34 44.82 -9.21
C ALA A 174 23.15 43.96 -8.74
N LEU A 175 22.98 43.86 -7.42
CA LEU A 175 21.75 43.42 -6.77
C LEU A 175 20.91 44.66 -6.43
N LEU A 176 19.65 44.72 -6.88
CA LEU A 176 18.76 45.87 -6.64
C LEU A 176 17.85 45.65 -5.43
N GLU A 177 17.22 44.49 -5.37
CA GLU A 177 16.14 44.23 -4.42
C GLU A 177 16.12 42.75 -4.02
N GLU A 178 15.72 42.52 -2.77
CA GLU A 178 15.48 41.20 -2.20
C GLU A 178 14.06 41.19 -1.61
N VAL A 179 13.19 40.34 -2.16
CA VAL A 179 11.78 40.25 -1.77
C VAL A 179 11.45 38.82 -1.35
N GLY A 180 10.88 38.67 -0.16
CA GLY A 180 10.31 37.40 0.28
C GLY A 180 9.06 37.07 -0.53
N SER A 181 9.00 35.86 -1.09
CA SER A 181 7.89 35.40 -1.91
C SER A 181 7.43 34.01 -1.45
N GLU A 182 6.13 33.83 -1.32
CA GLU A 182 5.55 32.52 -1.05
C GLU A 182 5.24 31.81 -2.37
N ARG A 183 5.59 30.53 -2.46
CA ARG A 183 5.14 29.67 -3.55
C ARG A 183 4.67 28.33 -3.03
N VAL A 184 3.67 27.78 -3.68
CA VAL A 184 3.17 26.43 -3.40
C VAL A 184 3.86 25.46 -4.34
N GLU A 185 4.55 24.47 -3.78
CA GLU A 185 5.19 23.38 -4.51
C GLU A 185 4.46 22.07 -4.22
N VAL A 186 4.24 21.26 -5.26
CA VAL A 186 3.74 19.89 -5.09
C VAL A 186 4.95 18.98 -4.94
N VAL A 187 5.07 18.35 -3.78
CA VAL A 187 6.15 17.41 -3.46
C VAL A 187 5.58 16.00 -3.48
N SER A 188 6.19 15.13 -4.29
CA SER A 188 5.93 13.69 -4.28
C SER A 188 6.87 13.01 -3.29
N TYR A 189 6.33 12.13 -2.46
CA TYR A 189 7.10 11.33 -1.49
C TYR A 189 6.48 9.95 -1.34
N TYR A 190 7.21 9.01 -0.74
CA TYR A 190 6.69 7.71 -0.37
C TYR A 190 6.35 7.72 1.12
N ASP A 191 5.11 7.35 1.46
CA ASP A 191 4.70 7.09 2.83
C ASP A 191 5.08 5.65 3.17
N SER A 192 6.32 5.49 3.63
CA SER A 192 6.97 4.20 3.83
C SER A 192 6.55 3.53 5.15
N TYR A 193 6.51 2.20 5.14
CA TYR A 193 6.23 1.37 6.30
C TYR A 193 7.27 0.25 6.42
N MET A 194 7.38 -0.34 7.61
CA MET A 194 8.18 -1.56 7.81
C MET A 194 7.26 -2.78 7.72
N PRO A 195 7.56 -3.77 6.88
CA PRO A 195 6.83 -5.04 6.87
C PRO A 195 6.83 -5.67 8.26
N ASP A 196 5.66 -6.11 8.71
CA ASP A 196 5.49 -6.70 10.03
C ASP A 196 5.12 -8.18 9.97
N SER A 197 5.24 -8.86 11.10
CA SER A 197 5.06 -10.32 11.17
C SER A 197 3.64 -10.79 10.85
N SER A 198 2.63 -9.93 10.91
CA SER A 198 1.27 -10.29 10.49
C SER A 198 1.18 -10.56 8.99
N MET A 199 2.05 -9.92 8.18
CA MET A 199 2.12 -10.10 6.74
C MET A 199 2.64 -11.50 6.34
N TYR A 200 3.27 -12.22 7.27
CA TYR A 200 3.68 -13.61 7.06
C TYR A 200 2.51 -14.60 7.03
N PHE A 201 1.36 -14.22 7.58
CA PHE A 201 0.19 -15.09 7.72
C PHE A 201 -0.92 -14.69 6.75
N CYS A 202 -1.64 -15.71 6.24
CA CYS A 202 -2.84 -15.49 5.44
C CYS A 202 -3.97 -14.98 6.34
N PRO A 203 -4.64 -13.87 5.99
CA PRO A 203 -5.65 -13.26 6.85
C PRO A 203 -6.92 -14.11 7.01
N VAL A 204 -7.12 -15.12 6.16
CA VAL A 204 -8.29 -16.02 6.22
C VAL A 204 -7.98 -17.27 7.06
N THR A 205 -6.84 -17.91 6.83
CA THR A 205 -6.48 -19.19 7.48
C THR A 205 -5.63 -19.04 8.73
N GLU A 206 -5.02 -17.88 8.92
CA GLU A 206 -3.98 -17.61 9.94
C GLU A 206 -2.78 -18.56 9.82
N LYS A 207 -2.64 -19.24 8.68
CA LYS A 207 -1.49 -20.10 8.36
C LYS A 207 -0.42 -19.27 7.63
N PRO A 208 0.87 -19.61 7.82
CA PRO A 208 1.94 -18.96 7.09
C PRO A 208 1.83 -19.24 5.60
N TYR A 209 2.29 -18.31 4.76
CA TYR A 209 2.47 -18.57 3.33
C TYR A 209 3.52 -19.65 3.10
N LEU A 210 3.40 -20.34 1.97
CA LEU A 210 4.30 -21.42 1.61
C LEU A 210 5.41 -20.86 0.71
N PHE A 211 6.66 -21.04 1.13
CA PHE A 211 7.83 -20.60 0.38
C PHE A 211 8.50 -21.81 -0.25
N SER A 212 8.70 -21.79 -1.57
CA SER A 212 9.45 -22.80 -2.28
C SER A 212 10.62 -22.18 -3.04
N ILE A 213 11.80 -22.76 -2.86
CA ILE A 213 13.03 -22.32 -3.53
C ILE A 213 13.30 -23.33 -4.65
N LYS A 214 13.41 -22.83 -5.88
CA LYS A 214 13.66 -23.61 -7.10
C LYS A 214 15.00 -23.23 -7.72
N ASP A 215 15.37 -23.96 -8.77
CA ASP A 215 16.53 -23.68 -9.63
C ASP A 215 17.81 -23.42 -8.82
N GLU A 216 18.16 -24.41 -8.00
CA GLU A 216 19.38 -24.42 -7.17
C GLU A 216 19.51 -23.26 -6.17
N GLY A 217 18.43 -22.54 -5.87
CA GLY A 217 18.47 -21.39 -4.95
C GLY A 217 18.20 -20.05 -5.60
N ASN A 218 18.00 -19.99 -6.92
CA ASN A 218 17.89 -18.72 -7.63
C ASN A 218 16.46 -18.17 -7.75
N ILE A 219 15.45 -19.01 -7.56
CA ILE A 219 14.05 -18.61 -7.74
C ILE A 219 13.27 -18.87 -6.45
N ILE A 220 12.59 -17.83 -5.97
CA ILE A 220 11.64 -17.92 -4.86
C ILE A 220 10.20 -17.89 -5.40
N ARG A 221 9.37 -18.76 -4.82
CA ARG A 221 7.94 -18.79 -5.05
C ARG A 221 7.18 -18.72 -3.74
N VAL A 222 6.15 -17.88 -3.72
CA VAL A 222 5.25 -17.67 -2.58
C VAL A 222 3.86 -18.16 -2.97
N ASP A 223 3.34 -19.16 -2.27
CA ASP A 223 2.02 -19.73 -2.53
C ASP A 223 1.03 -19.45 -1.37
N SER A 224 -0.23 -19.24 -1.73
CA SER A 224 -1.33 -19.20 -0.78
C SER A 224 -1.46 -20.53 -0.03
N PRO A 225 -1.65 -20.51 1.31
CA PRO A 225 -1.81 -21.74 2.10
C PRO A 225 -3.22 -22.38 2.00
N ILE A 226 -4.07 -21.87 1.10
CA ILE A 226 -5.44 -22.36 0.91
C ILE A 226 -5.42 -23.43 -0.20
N GLU A 227 -5.51 -24.69 0.20
CA GLU A 227 -5.59 -25.84 -0.73
C GLU A 227 -7.03 -26.07 -1.22
N GLU A 228 -8.01 -25.92 -0.34
CA GLU A 228 -9.44 -26.12 -0.63
C GLU A 228 -10.24 -24.86 -0.29
N THR A 229 -11.35 -24.63 -1.01
CA THR A 229 -12.20 -23.46 -0.76
C THR A 229 -12.81 -23.51 0.64
N ILE A 230 -12.51 -22.49 1.43
CA ILE A 230 -13.00 -22.34 2.80
C ILE A 230 -14.40 -21.74 2.73
N VAL A 231 -15.39 -22.45 3.28
CA VAL A 231 -16.78 -22.00 3.33
C VAL A 231 -17.18 -21.73 4.78
N ARG A 232 -17.63 -20.51 5.07
CA ARG A 232 -18.11 -20.10 6.40
C ARG A 232 -19.55 -19.60 6.29
N ASN A 233 -20.46 -20.13 7.09
CA ASN A 233 -21.85 -19.69 7.10
C ASN A 233 -21.95 -18.20 7.50
N ARG A 234 -22.80 -17.45 6.78
CA ARG A 234 -23.10 -16.04 7.02
C ARG A 234 -24.62 -15.86 6.92
N TYR A 235 -25.24 -15.20 7.90
CA TYR A 235 -26.66 -14.83 7.83
C TYR A 235 -27.62 -15.98 7.44
N ALA A 236 -27.47 -17.14 8.10
CA ALA A 236 -28.27 -18.38 7.96
C ALA A 236 -28.25 -19.09 6.59
N ILE A 237 -28.55 -18.40 5.48
CA ILE A 237 -28.66 -18.99 4.14
C ILE A 237 -27.52 -18.60 3.18
N PHE A 238 -26.66 -17.66 3.60
CA PHE A 238 -25.52 -17.23 2.80
C PHE A 238 -24.23 -17.84 3.35
N ALA A 239 -23.17 -17.79 2.55
CA ALA A 239 -21.87 -18.27 2.95
C ALA A 239 -20.78 -17.40 2.35
N PHE A 240 -19.81 -17.09 3.19
CA PHE A 240 -18.51 -16.56 2.79
C PHE A 240 -17.67 -17.70 2.20
N LYS A 241 -16.95 -17.42 1.12
CA LYS A 241 -16.08 -18.35 0.42
C LYS A 241 -14.72 -17.70 0.17
N ALA A 242 -13.66 -18.36 0.62
CA ALA A 242 -12.29 -17.97 0.27
C ALA A 242 -11.61 -19.12 -0.47
N GLY A 243 -11.23 -18.86 -1.72
CA GLY A 243 -10.44 -19.79 -2.54
C GLY A 243 -8.94 -19.60 -2.35
N ASN A 244 -8.16 -20.29 -3.18
CA ASN A 244 -6.72 -20.04 -3.26
C ASN A 244 -6.48 -18.62 -3.78
N HIS A 245 -5.75 -17.80 -3.02
CA HIS A 245 -5.49 -16.40 -3.37
C HIS A 245 -4.42 -16.22 -4.46
N GLY A 246 -3.82 -17.33 -4.91
CA GLY A 246 -2.83 -17.40 -5.97
C GLY A 246 -1.42 -17.70 -5.46
N PHE A 247 -0.47 -17.45 -6.35
CA PHE A 247 0.96 -17.55 -6.10
C PHE A 247 1.73 -16.44 -6.83
N ILE A 248 2.96 -16.18 -6.36
CA ILE A 248 3.99 -15.37 -7.04
C ILE A 248 5.16 -16.30 -7.36
N ASP A 249 5.53 -16.44 -8.62
CA ASP A 249 6.64 -17.26 -9.10
C ASP A 249 7.63 -16.35 -9.84
N ASP A 250 8.78 -16.06 -9.23
CA ASP A 250 9.78 -15.14 -9.79
C ASP A 250 9.21 -13.79 -10.27
N GLY A 251 8.40 -13.15 -9.42
CA GLY A 251 7.76 -11.87 -9.69
C GLY A 251 6.52 -11.97 -10.59
N SER A 252 6.24 -13.13 -11.19
CA SER A 252 5.02 -13.36 -11.96
C SER A 252 3.86 -13.69 -11.03
N LYS A 253 2.87 -12.80 -10.96
CA LYS A 253 1.67 -12.98 -10.15
C LYS A 253 0.61 -13.78 -10.91
N SER A 254 0.05 -14.79 -10.26
CA SER A 254 -1.00 -15.63 -10.88
C SER A 254 -2.33 -14.90 -11.16
N TRP A 255 -2.54 -13.74 -10.54
CA TRP A 255 -3.76 -12.94 -10.62
C TRP A 255 -3.66 -11.71 -11.52
N ASP A 256 -2.50 -11.44 -12.14
CA ASP A 256 -2.32 -10.35 -13.10
C ASP A 256 -2.77 -10.73 -14.53
N ARG A 257 -3.48 -11.86 -14.69
CA ARG A 257 -3.91 -12.42 -15.98
C ARG A 257 -5.39 -12.24 -16.27
#